data_AF-A0A932FP95-F1
#
_entry.id   AF-A0A932FP95-F1
#
_cell.length_a   1.000
_cell.length_b   1.000
_cell.length_c   1.000
_cell.angle_alpha   90.00
_cell.angle_beta   90.00
_cell.angle_gamma   90.00
#
_symmetry.space_group_name_H-M   'P 1'
#
loop_
_entity.id
_entity.type
_entity.pdbx_description
1 polymer ?
#
loop_
_entity_poly.entity_id
_entity_poly.type
_entity_poly.pdbx_seq_one_letter_code
_entity_poly.pdbx_strand_id
1 'polypeptide(L)'
;MSAFDKHRDALEVHETMMGSVNGRVAVALDLLTDALAMVGQHGVYCQSTRVPGTPTLDIALVLEQIGDAKELLQSVIELERSG
;
A
#
# COMPACT_ATOMS: atom_id res chain seq x y z
N MET A 1 9.98 6.14 17.52
CA MET A 1 9.01 6.97 16.78
C MET A 1 7.92 6.08 16.24
N SER A 2 6.66 6.40 16.56
CA SER A 2 5.49 5.67 16.06
C SER A 2 5.23 5.95 14.57
N ALA A 3 4.34 5.20 13.92
CA ALA A 3 3.90 5.51 12.56
C ALA A 3 3.25 6.90 12.47
N PHE A 4 2.53 7.31 13.53
CA PHE A 4 1.93 8.65 13.64
C PHE A 4 2.98 9.76 13.68
N ASP A 5 4.14 9.51 14.30
CA ASP A 5 5.24 10.50 14.31
C ASP A 5 5.92 10.61 12.95
N LYS A 6 6.10 9.48 12.25
CA LYS A 6 6.80 9.43 10.96
C LYS A 6 5.99 10.06 9.83
N HIS A 7 4.67 9.95 9.87
CA HIS A 7 3.78 10.38 8.80
C HIS A 7 2.87 11.53 9.24
N ARG A 8 3.29 12.31 10.24
CA ARG A 8 2.49 13.38 10.85
C ARG A 8 1.94 14.37 9.82
N ASP A 9 2.80 14.86 8.94
CA ASP A 9 2.43 15.90 7.97
C ASP A 9 1.40 15.36 6.95
N ALA A 10 1.60 14.12 6.48
CA ALA A 10 0.65 13.46 5.60
C ALA A 10 -0.68 13.22 6.31
N LEU A 11 -0.64 12.72 7.56
CA LEU A 11 -1.83 12.52 8.37
C LEU A 11 -2.60 13.83 8.58
N GLU A 12 -1.92 14.93 8.89
CA GLU A 12 -2.57 16.24 9.06
C GLU A 12 -3.34 16.66 7.80
N VAL A 13 -2.72 16.55 6.63
CA VAL A 13 -3.36 16.90 5.35
C VAL A 13 -4.56 15.99 5.07
N HIS A 14 -4.36 14.67 5.12
CA HIS A 14 -5.40 13.72 4.74
C HIS A 14 -6.54 13.63 5.75
N GLU A 15 -6.27 13.72 7.06
CA GLU A 15 -7.31 13.74 8.09
C GLU A 15 -8.14 15.04 8.03
N THR A 16 -7.53 16.17 7.65
CA THR A 16 -8.27 17.43 7.45
C THR A 16 -9.20 17.35 6.24
N MET A 17 -8.76 16.73 5.15
CA MET A 17 -9.55 16.65 3.92
C MET A 17 -10.65 15.59 3.95
N MET A 18 -10.43 14.47 4.66
CA MET A 18 -11.28 13.28 4.55
C MET A 18 -11.83 12.78 5.89
N GLY A 19 -11.50 13.46 7.00
CA GLY A 19 -11.80 12.98 8.35
C GLY A 19 -10.76 11.97 8.85
N SER A 20 -10.72 11.71 10.16
CA SER A 20 -9.64 10.93 10.77
C SER A 20 -9.52 9.50 10.23
N VAL A 21 -10.65 8.81 10.03
CA VAL A 21 -10.64 7.42 9.54
C VAL A 21 -10.10 7.36 8.11
N ASN A 22 -10.74 8.04 7.17
CA ASN A 22 -10.34 8.02 5.76
C ASN A 22 -8.98 8.68 5.55
N GLY A 23 -8.61 9.67 6.36
CA GLY A 23 -7.28 10.27 6.32
C GLY A 23 -6.17 9.28 6.64
N ARG A 24 -6.36 8.45 7.68
CA ARG A 24 -5.42 7.37 8.02
C ARG A 24 -5.38 6.27 6.97
N VAL A 25 -6.53 5.90 6.42
CA VAL A 25 -6.61 4.91 5.34
C VAL A 25 -5.87 5.41 4.10
N ALA A 26 -6.00 6.68 3.74
CA ALA A 26 -5.28 7.28 2.62
C ALA A 26 -3.76 7.25 2.83
N VAL A 27 -3.27 7.63 4.00
CA VAL A 27 -1.83 7.52 4.31
C VAL A 27 -1.36 6.07 4.27
N ALA A 28 -2.16 5.12 4.76
CA ALA A 28 -1.82 3.69 4.65
C ALA A 28 -1.75 3.21 3.20
N LEU A 29 -2.65 3.68 2.32
CA LEU A 29 -2.62 3.39 0.89
C LEU A 29 -1.37 3.95 0.20
N ASP A 30 -0.90 5.13 0.59
CA ASP A 30 0.35 5.69 0.08
C ASP A 30 1.54 4.82 0.46
N LEU A 31 1.63 4.40 1.73
CA LEU A 31 2.72 3.52 2.19
C LEU A 31 2.72 2.16 1.50
N LEU A 32 1.55 1.57 1.28
CA LEU A 32 1.43 0.33 0.51
C LEU A 32 1.79 0.55 -0.96
N THR A 33 1.52 1.73 -1.52
CA THR A 33 1.90 2.06 -2.90
C THR A 33 3.42 2.18 -3.04
N ASP A 34 4.08 2.83 -2.09
CA ASP A 34 5.54 2.91 -2.06
C ASP A 34 6.17 1.52 -1.90
N ALA A 35 5.63 0.70 -1.00
CA ALA A 35 6.07 -0.68 -0.81
C ALA A 35 5.90 -1.51 -2.10
N LEU A 36 4.74 -1.41 -2.75
CA LEU A 36 4.45 -2.10 -4.01
C LEU A 36 5.47 -1.70 -5.10
N ALA A 37 5.75 -0.41 -5.22
CA ALA A 37 6.73 0.10 -6.19
C ALA A 37 8.14 -0.45 -5.89
N MET A 38 8.58 -0.42 -4.64
CA MET A 38 9.91 -0.93 -4.24
C MET A 38 10.04 -2.43 -4.46
N VAL A 39 9.04 -3.23 -4.04
CA VAL A 39 9.05 -4.69 -4.24
C VAL A 39 8.95 -5.04 -5.73
N GLY A 40 8.17 -4.29 -6.51
CA GLY A 40 8.04 -4.49 -7.95
C GLY A 40 9.36 -4.28 -8.67
N GLN A 41 10.11 -3.24 -8.30
CA GLN A 41 11.48 -3.02 -8.80
C GLN A 41 12.41 -4.16 -8.40
N HIS A 42 12.32 -4.65 -7.17
CA HIS A 42 13.14 -5.79 -6.74
C HIS A 42 12.84 -7.06 -7.55
N GLY A 43 11.58 -7.29 -7.93
CA GLY A 43 11.16 -8.41 -8.77
C GLY A 43 11.75 -8.42 -10.18
N VAL A 44 12.23 -7.28 -10.69
CA VAL A 44 12.99 -7.21 -11.95
C VAL A 44 14.31 -7.97 -11.84
N TYR A 45 14.97 -7.86 -10.68
CA TYR A 45 16.27 -8.48 -10.41
C TYR A 45 16.13 -9.87 -9.80
N CYS A 46 15.12 -10.07 -8.95
CA CYS A 46 14.86 -11.34 -8.27
C CYS A 46 13.93 -12.21 -9.12
N GLN A 47 14.48 -12.84 -10.16
CA GLN A 47 13.72 -13.66 -11.11
C GLN A 47 13.70 -15.14 -10.76
N SER A 48 12.60 -15.80 -11.12
CA SER A 48 12.46 -17.25 -11.02
C SER A 48 13.49 -17.96 -11.90
N THR A 49 14.18 -18.94 -11.31
CA THR A 49 15.10 -19.82 -12.05
C THR A 49 14.37 -20.82 -12.95
N ARG A 50 13.07 -21.04 -12.71
CA ARG A 50 12.23 -22.00 -13.46
C ARG A 50 11.48 -21.32 -14.61
N VAL A 51 11.07 -20.07 -14.42
CA VAL A 51 10.27 -19.30 -15.38
C VAL A 51 10.94 -17.94 -15.62
N PRO A 52 11.79 -17.82 -16.66
CA PRO A 52 12.48 -16.58 -16.97
C PRO A 52 11.50 -15.42 -17.20
N GLY A 53 11.86 -14.23 -16.74
CA GLY A 53 11.04 -13.01 -16.89
C GLY A 53 9.91 -12.86 -15.86
N THR A 54 9.77 -13.81 -14.93
CA THR A 54 8.85 -13.68 -13.79
C THR A 54 9.63 -13.52 -12.48
N PRO A 55 9.12 -12.76 -11.49
CA PRO A 55 9.72 -12.71 -10.16
C PRO A 55 9.69 -14.07 -9.47
N THR A 56 10.51 -14.25 -8.43
CA THR A 56 10.41 -15.42 -7.55
C THR A 56 9.03 -15.50 -6.87
N LEU A 57 8.62 -16.72 -6.50
CA LEU A 57 7.26 -16.97 -5.99
C LEU A 57 6.93 -16.13 -4.75
N ASP A 58 7.88 -15.98 -3.83
CA ASP A 58 7.74 -15.13 -2.64
C ASP A 58 7.52 -13.66 -2.99
N ILE A 59 8.28 -13.12 -3.95
CA ILE A 59 8.09 -11.74 -4.43
C ILE A 59 6.75 -11.57 -5.12
N ALA A 60 6.34 -12.53 -5.95
CA ALA A 60 5.04 -12.52 -6.61
C ALA A 60 3.89 -12.47 -5.57
N LEU A 61 3.97 -13.31 -4.53
CA LEU A 61 2.98 -13.35 -3.46
C LEU A 61 2.94 -12.06 -2.64
N VAL A 62 4.09 -11.44 -2.35
CA VAL A 62 4.12 -10.16 -1.64
C VAL A 62 3.47 -9.06 -2.48
N LEU A 63 3.73 -9.02 -3.79
CA LEU A 63 3.09 -8.06 -4.70
C LEU A 63 1.56 -8.23 -4.72
N GLU A 64 1.09 -9.48 -4.81
CA GLU A 64 -0.33 -9.83 -4.75
C GLU A 64 -0.95 -9.37 -3.42
N GLN A 65 -0.36 -9.74 -2.28
CA GLN A 65 -0.87 -9.38 -0.95
C GLN A 65 -0.91 -7.87 -0.71
N ILE A 66 0.08 -7.11 -1.19
CA ILE A 66 0.05 -5.64 -1.11
C ILE A 66 -1.08 -5.09 -1.99
N GLY A 67 -1.29 -5.66 -3.18
CA GLY A 67 -2.41 -5.33 -4.06
C GLY A 67 -3.77 -5.54 -3.38
N ASP A 68 -3.99 -6.73 -2.85
CA ASP A 68 -5.23 -7.10 -2.15
C ASP A 68 -5.48 -6.19 -0.94
N ALA A 69 -4.44 -5.91 -0.14
CA ALA A 69 -4.55 -5.01 1.01
C ALA A 69 -4.97 -3.59 0.58
N LYS A 70 -4.47 -3.09 -0.55
CA LYS A 70 -4.87 -1.80 -1.10
C LYS A 70 -6.33 -1.80 -1.53
N GLU A 71 -6.80 -2.84 -2.22
CA GLU A 71 -8.19 -2.94 -2.64
C GLU A 71 -9.15 -2.92 -1.43
N LEU A 72 -8.83 -3.72 -0.39
CA LEU A 72 -9.61 -3.74 0.84
C LEU A 72 -9.64 -2.39 1.54
N LEU A 73 -8.51 -1.69 1.63
CA LEU A 73 -8.45 -0.36 2.24
C LEU A 73 -9.16 0.71 1.42
N GLN A 74 -9.09 0.65 0.09
CA GLN A 74 -9.85 1.55 -0.80
C GLN A 74 -11.36 1.39 -0.57
N SER A 75 -11.84 0.16 -0.36
CA SER A 75 -13.25 -0.08 -0.08
C SER A 75 -13.74 0.61 1.21
N VAL A 76 -12.86 0.81 2.21
CA VAL A 76 -13.22 1.53 3.45
C VAL A 76 -13.55 2.98 3.16
N ILE A 77 -12.77 3.64 2.28
CA ILE A 77 -13.02 5.02 1.88
C ILE A 77 -14.36 5.14 1.14
N GLU A 78 -14.72 4.15 0.32
CA GLU A 78 -15.98 4.12 -0.41
C GLU A 78 -17.19 3.88 0.50
N LEU A 79 -17.05 3.01 1.51
CA LEU A 79 -18.09 2.71 2.49
C LEU A 79 -18.43 3.94 3.35
N GLU A 80 -17.42 4.65 3.85
CA GLU A 80 -17.62 5.88 4.66
C GLU A 80 -18.28 7.02 3.87
N ARG A 81 -18.15 7.03 2.54
CA ARG A 81 -18.84 8.02 1.68
C ARG A 81 -20.30 7.69 1.43
N SER A 82 -20.72 6.47 1.74
CA SER A 82 -22.05 5.92 1.43
C SER A 82 -22.97 5.84 2.65
N GLY A 83 -22.44 6.12 3.86
CA GLY A 83 -23.19 6.23 5.12
C GLY A 83 -23.49 7.66 5.50
#